data_AF-A0A972YTR8-F1
#
_entry.id   AF-A0A972YTR8-F1
#
_cell.length_a   1.000
_cell.length_b   1.000
_cell.length_c   1.000
_cell.angle_alpha   90.00
_cell.angle_beta   90.00
_cell.angle_gamma   90.00
#
_symmetry.space_group_name_H-M   'P 1'
#
loop_
_entity.id
_entity.type
_entity.pdbx_description
1 polymer ?
#
loop_
_entity_poly.entity_id
_entity_poly.type
_entity_poly.pdbx_seq_one_letter_code
_entity_poly.pdbx_strand_id
1 'polypeptide(L)'
;MNKEEQNQAGINTSAKNNSKTVKKLLLVVVAMFGFGFALVPLYDVFCDITGLNGKTNDTAVAYTSTGIDKSRLVKVQFITRNAKGIPWKFEPVINEIEVHPGEMKLVSFYAKNNAAHDIIGQAVPSVSPGLAANYFHKIECFCFTQQPLKAAEEVEMTLQFYVDLELPADINTLTLSYTLYDITEKSS
;
A
#
# COMPACT_ATOMS: atom_id res chain seq x y z
N MET A 1 -67.37 28.93 55.87
CA MET A 1 -65.95 29.10 56.27
C MET A 1 -65.15 28.13 55.43
N ASN A 2 -64.40 28.61 54.44
CA ASN A 2 -63.04 28.17 54.15
C ASN A 2 -62.49 28.93 52.94
N LYS A 3 -61.26 29.37 53.15
CA LYS A 3 -60.40 30.25 52.39
C LYS A 3 -59.21 29.38 51.92
N GLU A 4 -58.43 29.95 51.00
CA GLU A 4 -57.04 29.57 50.65
C GLU A 4 -56.91 28.36 49.70
N GLU A 5 -56.47 28.49 48.45
CA GLU A 5 -55.29 29.13 47.81
C GLU A 5 -54.05 28.18 47.73
N GLN A 6 -53.55 28.09 46.50
CA GLN A 6 -52.21 27.71 46.02
C GLN A 6 -51.84 26.28 45.57
N ASN A 7 -51.18 26.32 44.38
CA ASN A 7 -50.06 25.52 43.88
C ASN A 7 -50.37 24.20 43.10
N GLN A 8 -49.76 23.90 41.96
CA GLN A 8 -48.72 24.57 41.17
C GLN A 8 -48.57 23.92 39.78
N ALA A 9 -48.02 24.71 38.85
CA ALA A 9 -47.22 24.31 37.70
C ALA A 9 -47.90 23.54 36.56
N GLY A 10 -48.27 24.32 35.54
CA GLY A 10 -48.45 23.80 34.20
C GLY A 10 -47.17 23.22 33.61
N ILE A 11 -47.34 22.19 32.80
CA ILE A 11 -46.47 21.95 31.65
C ILE A 11 -47.40 21.84 30.45
N ASN A 12 -47.55 22.97 29.75
CA ASN A 12 -48.12 22.97 28.41
C ASN A 12 -47.13 22.23 27.50
N THR A 13 -47.29 20.92 27.34
CA THR A 13 -46.60 20.18 26.26
C THR A 13 -47.28 20.57 24.95
N SER A 14 -46.85 21.70 24.39
CA SER A 14 -47.15 22.02 23.01
C SER A 14 -46.50 20.92 22.16
N ALA A 15 -47.32 20.07 21.55
CA ALA A 15 -46.88 19.04 20.62
C ALA A 15 -46.32 19.73 19.36
N LYS A 16 -45.10 20.24 19.46
CA LYS A 16 -44.38 20.83 18.35
C LYS A 16 -44.07 19.69 17.39
N ASN A 17 -44.54 19.81 16.16
CA ASN A 17 -44.48 18.78 15.14
C ASN A 17 -43.02 18.58 14.67
N ASN A 18 -42.20 17.92 15.52
CA ASN A 18 -40.76 17.76 15.37
C ASN A 18 -40.39 16.71 14.31
N SER A 19 -41.39 16.08 13.67
CA SER A 19 -41.22 15.14 12.56
C SER A 19 -40.40 15.73 11.41
N LYS A 20 -40.52 17.05 11.14
CA LYS A 20 -39.67 17.74 10.15
C LYS A 20 -38.20 17.82 10.59
N THR A 21 -37.93 18.05 11.86
CA THR A 21 -36.57 18.11 12.41
C THR A 21 -35.93 16.72 12.43
N VAL A 22 -36.69 15.70 12.84
CA VAL A 22 -36.23 14.29 12.83
C VAL A 22 -35.95 13.81 11.41
N LYS A 23 -36.80 14.11 10.43
CA LYS A 23 -36.54 13.80 9.01
C LYS A 23 -35.28 14.51 8.49
N LYS A 24 -35.06 15.78 8.85
CA LYS A 24 -33.83 16.51 8.48
C LYS A 24 -32.58 15.86 9.08
N LEU A 25 -32.63 15.50 10.36
CA LEU A 25 -31.51 14.85 11.04
C LEU A 25 -31.21 13.47 10.41
N LEU A 26 -32.23 12.66 10.14
CA LEU A 26 -32.05 11.38 9.44
C LEU A 26 -31.45 11.56 8.03
N LEU A 27 -31.90 12.55 7.28
CA LEU A 27 -31.36 12.85 5.95
C LEU A 27 -29.89 13.29 6.01
N VAL A 28 -29.51 14.09 7.01
CA VAL A 28 -28.11 14.49 7.24
C VAL A 28 -27.25 13.27 7.59
N VAL A 29 -27.74 12.38 8.45
CA VAL A 29 -27.02 11.15 8.81
C VAL A 29 -26.78 10.28 7.57
N VAL A 30 -27.82 10.02 6.77
CA VAL A 30 -27.70 9.26 5.51
C VAL A 30 -26.73 9.94 4.54
N ALA A 31 -26.76 11.27 4.44
CA ALA A 31 -25.84 12.03 3.60
C ALA A 31 -24.39 11.92 4.08
N MET A 32 -24.13 11.96 5.39
CA MET A 32 -22.77 11.79 5.95
C MET A 32 -22.21 10.39 5.69
N PHE A 33 -23.04 9.35 5.85
CA PHE A 33 -22.64 7.98 5.52
C PHE A 33 -22.42 7.81 4.01
N GLY A 34 -23.28 8.38 3.17
CA GLY A 34 -23.11 8.38 1.72
C GLY A 34 -21.82 9.08 1.28
N PHE A 35 -21.49 10.22 1.90
CA PHE A 35 -20.25 10.94 1.65
C PHE A 35 -19.01 10.16 2.10
N GLY A 36 -19.07 9.52 3.27
CA GLY A 36 -17.98 8.66 3.75
C GLY A 36 -17.72 7.47 2.83
N PHE A 37 -18.76 6.85 2.28
CA PHE A 37 -18.60 5.76 1.31
C PHE A 37 -18.09 6.25 -0.06
N ALA A 38 -18.50 7.44 -0.49
CA ALA A 38 -18.03 8.07 -1.73
C ALA A 38 -16.57 8.58 -1.64
N LEU A 39 -16.05 8.80 -0.44
CA LEU A 39 -14.68 9.25 -0.21
C LEU A 39 -13.63 8.21 -0.62
N VAL A 40 -13.93 6.92 -0.51
CA VAL A 40 -13.03 5.84 -0.93
C VAL A 40 -12.76 5.88 -2.44
N PRO A 41 -13.76 5.77 -3.34
CA PRO A 41 -13.52 5.84 -4.78
C PRO A 41 -13.02 7.22 -5.23
N LEU A 42 -13.37 8.30 -4.51
CA LEU A 42 -12.82 9.63 -4.80
C LEU A 42 -11.31 9.70 -4.50
N TYR A 43 -10.87 9.07 -3.41
CA TYR A 43 -9.46 8.97 -3.05
C TYR A 43 -8.70 8.12 -4.07
N ASP A 44 -9.29 7.01 -4.53
CA ASP A 44 -8.69 6.16 -5.56
C ASP A 44 -8.49 6.93 -6.87
N VAL A 45 -9.51 7.64 -7.36
CA VAL A 45 -9.40 8.50 -8.57
C VAL A 45 -8.37 9.60 -8.38
N PHE A 46 -8.30 10.20 -7.19
CA PHE A 46 -7.29 11.21 -6.90
C PHE A 46 -5.88 10.63 -6.89
N CYS A 47 -5.70 9.42 -6.33
CA CYS A 47 -4.42 8.70 -6.34
C CYS A 47 -4.01 8.28 -7.76
N ASP A 48 -4.96 7.90 -8.61
CA ASP A 48 -4.71 7.57 -10.02
C ASP A 48 -4.27 8.79 -10.83
N ILE A 49 -4.94 9.93 -10.63
CA ILE A 49 -4.60 11.19 -11.33
C ILE A 49 -3.25 11.73 -10.87
N THR A 50 -2.97 11.67 -9.57
CA THR A 50 -1.74 12.25 -8.98
C THR A 50 -0.55 11.30 -9.00
N GLY A 51 -0.76 10.00 -9.23
CA GLY A 51 0.29 8.99 -9.21
C GLY A 51 0.94 8.79 -7.83
N LEU A 52 0.33 9.29 -6.75
CA LEU A 52 0.90 9.24 -5.39
C LEU A 52 0.78 7.87 -4.73
N ASN A 53 0.15 6.89 -5.38
CA ASN A 53 -0.20 5.64 -4.72
C ASN A 53 1.01 4.75 -4.38
N GLY A 54 2.17 4.92 -5.05
CA GLY A 54 3.44 4.27 -4.66
C GLY A 54 3.45 2.73 -4.64
N LYS A 55 2.30 2.09 -4.83
CA LYS A 55 2.06 0.67 -4.92
C LYS A 55 2.29 0.24 -6.35
N THR A 56 3.16 -0.73 -6.54
CA THR A 56 3.29 -1.45 -7.80
C THR A 56 2.08 -2.38 -7.97
N ASN A 57 1.60 -2.57 -9.19
CA ASN A 57 0.52 -3.51 -9.46
C ASN A 57 0.92 -4.93 -8.99
N ASP A 58 0.07 -5.61 -8.21
CA ASP A 58 0.28 -6.98 -7.74
C ASP A 58 0.15 -8.04 -8.85
N THR A 59 -0.27 -7.64 -10.05
CA THR A 59 -0.40 -8.51 -11.22
C THR A 59 0.84 -8.41 -12.11
N ALA A 60 1.44 -9.56 -12.45
CA ALA A 60 2.54 -9.64 -13.42
C ALA A 60 2.14 -8.95 -14.74
N VAL A 61 2.84 -7.87 -15.08
CA VAL A 61 2.62 -7.13 -16.32
C VAL A 61 3.39 -7.84 -17.43
N ALA A 62 2.72 -8.18 -18.54
CA ALA A 62 3.39 -8.72 -19.71
C ALA A 62 4.40 -7.68 -20.23
N TYR A 63 5.61 -8.11 -20.61
CA TYR A 63 6.62 -7.20 -21.14
C TYR A 63 6.12 -6.50 -22.40
N THR A 64 5.77 -5.21 -22.30
CA THR A 64 5.23 -4.38 -23.39
C THR A 64 6.23 -3.31 -23.88
N SER A 65 7.52 -3.43 -23.55
CA SER A 65 8.52 -2.51 -24.08
C SER A 65 8.63 -2.69 -25.60
N THR A 66 8.26 -1.65 -26.35
CA THR A 66 8.44 -1.56 -27.81
C THR A 66 9.85 -1.14 -28.20
N GLY A 67 10.77 -1.03 -27.23
CA GLY A 67 12.16 -0.61 -27.42
C GLY A 67 12.90 -0.34 -26.10
N ILE A 68 14.18 0.01 -26.21
CA ILE A 68 15.04 0.43 -25.09
C ILE A 68 15.51 1.86 -25.38
N ASP A 69 15.24 2.79 -24.47
CA ASP A 69 15.75 4.16 -24.56
C ASP A 69 17.20 4.25 -24.06
N LYS A 70 18.14 4.26 -25.00
CA LYS A 70 19.58 4.38 -24.72
C LYS A 70 20.03 5.82 -24.44
N SER A 71 19.14 6.81 -24.57
CA SER A 71 19.50 8.23 -24.44
C SER A 71 19.71 8.69 -22.99
N ARG A 72 19.09 7.99 -22.03
CA ARG A 72 19.20 8.30 -20.59
C ARG A 72 19.46 7.04 -19.78
N LEU A 73 20.09 7.24 -18.62
CA LEU A 73 20.26 6.23 -17.58
C LEU A 73 19.37 6.58 -16.39
N VAL A 74 18.77 5.55 -15.81
CA VAL A 74 17.94 5.65 -14.62
C VAL A 74 18.60 4.83 -13.53
N LYS A 75 18.90 5.46 -12.40
CA LYS A 75 19.45 4.79 -11.23
C LYS A 75 18.34 4.09 -10.46
N VAL A 76 18.51 2.81 -10.16
CA VAL A 76 17.59 2.03 -9.32
C VAL A 76 18.34 1.60 -8.06
N GLN A 77 17.84 2.01 -6.92
CA GLN A 77 18.36 1.67 -5.60
C GLN A 77 17.49 0.61 -4.93
N PHE A 78 18.12 -0.33 -4.24
CA PHE A 78 17.45 -1.42 -3.55
C PHE A 78 17.67 -1.30 -2.05
N ILE A 79 16.57 -1.28 -1.29
CA ILE A 79 16.61 -1.17 0.16
C ILE A 79 15.72 -2.26 0.75
N THR A 80 16.23 -2.98 1.74
CA THR A 80 15.43 -3.94 2.51
C THR A 80 15.26 -3.46 3.95
N ARG A 81 14.12 -3.81 4.54
CA ARG A 81 13.79 -3.54 5.94
C ARG A 81 13.14 -4.78 6.54
N ASN A 82 13.47 -5.08 7.78
CA ASN A 82 12.74 -6.09 8.54
C ASN A 82 11.72 -5.39 9.44
N ALA A 83 10.49 -5.90 9.43
CA ALA A 83 9.51 -5.54 10.43
C ALA A 83 9.95 -5.99 11.83
N LYS A 84 9.36 -5.43 12.87
CA LYS A 84 9.66 -5.80 14.24
C LYS A 84 9.28 -7.26 14.48
N GLY A 85 10.24 -8.07 14.94
CA GLY A 85 9.99 -9.44 15.39
C GLY A 85 10.45 -10.55 14.44
N ILE A 86 10.79 -10.26 13.18
CA ILE A 86 11.33 -11.27 12.26
C ILE A 86 12.87 -11.35 12.35
N PRO A 87 13.45 -12.47 12.82
CA PRO A 87 14.90 -12.62 13.01
C PRO A 87 15.63 -13.01 11.70
N TRP A 88 15.14 -12.56 10.54
CA TRP A 88 15.77 -12.86 9.27
C TRP A 88 16.93 -11.92 8.98
N LYS A 89 17.93 -12.38 8.23
CA LYS A 89 18.83 -11.49 7.51
C LYS A 89 18.29 -11.35 6.09
N PHE A 90 17.90 -10.15 5.69
CA PHE A 90 17.33 -9.87 4.37
C PHE A 90 17.98 -8.64 3.76
N GLU A 91 18.74 -8.81 2.68
CA GLU A 91 19.54 -7.76 2.07
C GLU A 91 19.63 -7.93 0.54
N PRO A 92 19.69 -6.84 -0.23
CA PRO A 92 20.00 -6.93 -1.65
C PRO A 92 21.47 -7.34 -1.83
N VAL A 93 21.77 -8.16 -2.83
CA VAL A 93 23.15 -8.51 -3.17
C VAL A 93 23.89 -7.29 -3.74
N ILE A 94 23.16 -6.41 -4.44
CA ILE A 94 23.66 -5.15 -5.01
C ILE A 94 22.71 -4.02 -4.61
N ASN A 95 23.23 -2.93 -4.04
CA ASN A 95 22.41 -1.84 -3.52
C ASN A 95 21.92 -0.86 -4.59
N GLU A 96 22.63 -0.72 -5.72
CA GLU A 96 22.18 0.13 -6.82
C GLU A 96 22.68 -0.36 -8.18
N ILE A 97 21.87 -0.13 -9.21
CA ILE A 97 22.26 -0.35 -10.61
C ILE A 97 21.77 0.81 -11.48
N GLU A 98 22.37 0.97 -12.66
CA GLU A 98 21.88 1.87 -13.69
C GLU A 98 21.24 1.06 -14.83
N VAL A 99 20.09 1.54 -15.31
CA VAL A 99 19.30 0.86 -16.32
C VAL A 99 18.84 1.85 -17.38
N HIS A 100 18.70 1.37 -18.61
CA HIS A 100 17.98 2.12 -19.64
C HIS A 100 16.47 1.84 -19.52
N PRO A 101 15.59 2.85 -19.65
CA PRO A 101 14.16 2.60 -19.75
C PRO A 101 13.84 1.60 -20.88
N GLY A 102 12.98 0.63 -20.57
CA GLY A 102 12.67 -0.53 -21.41
C GLY A 102 13.65 -1.69 -21.29
N GLU A 103 14.80 -1.54 -20.62
CA GLU A 103 15.77 -2.62 -20.42
C GLU A 103 15.35 -3.56 -19.28
N MET A 104 15.34 -4.87 -19.57
CA MET A 104 15.13 -5.90 -18.54
C MET A 104 16.39 -6.11 -17.71
N LYS A 105 16.22 -6.14 -16.38
CA LYS A 105 17.28 -6.45 -15.42
C LYS A 105 16.86 -7.55 -14.46
N LEU A 106 17.87 -8.27 -13.99
CA LEU A 106 17.79 -9.29 -12.94
C LEU A 106 18.63 -8.83 -11.77
N VAL A 107 18.08 -8.86 -10.57
CA VAL A 107 18.78 -8.56 -9.31
C VAL A 107 18.47 -9.60 -8.26
N SER A 108 19.44 -9.89 -7.40
CA SER A 108 19.30 -10.91 -6.36
C SER A 108 19.15 -10.28 -4.98
N PHE A 109 18.37 -10.94 -4.13
CA PHE A 109 18.24 -10.65 -2.71
C PHE A 109 18.60 -11.89 -1.89
N TYR A 110 19.42 -11.71 -0.87
CA TYR A 110 19.76 -12.75 0.09
C TYR A 110 18.77 -12.74 1.24
N ALA A 111 18.27 -13.92 1.61
CA ALA A 111 17.45 -14.12 2.79
C ALA A 111 17.95 -15.31 3.62
N LYS A 112 17.98 -15.15 4.95
CA LYS A 112 18.30 -16.22 5.89
C LYS A 112 17.44 -16.15 7.13
N ASN A 113 16.87 -17.28 7.53
CA ASN A 113 16.17 -17.42 8.79
C ASN A 113 17.17 -17.69 9.93
N ASN A 114 17.42 -16.72 10.81
CA ASN A 114 18.30 -16.94 11.98
C ASN A 114 17.54 -17.50 13.21
N ALA A 115 16.25 -17.82 13.09
CA ALA A 115 15.51 -18.48 14.15
C ALA A 115 15.85 -19.97 14.24
N ALA A 116 15.55 -20.56 15.40
CA ALA A 116 15.59 -22.00 15.63
C ALA A 116 14.28 -22.72 15.24
N HIS A 117 13.35 -22.03 14.57
CA HIS A 117 12.08 -22.57 14.09
C HIS A 117 11.77 -22.03 12.68
N ASP A 118 10.85 -22.69 12.00
CA ASP A 118 10.43 -22.37 10.65
C ASP A 118 9.56 -21.10 10.66
N ILE A 119 9.81 -20.19 9.72
CA ILE A 119 9.12 -18.90 9.60
C ILE A 119 8.65 -18.74 8.16
N ILE A 120 7.44 -18.19 7.98
CA ILE A 120 6.95 -17.77 6.67
C ILE A 120 7.08 -16.25 6.58
N GLY A 121 8.01 -15.79 5.75
CA GLY A 121 8.26 -14.37 5.49
C GLY A 121 7.48 -13.87 4.28
N GLN A 122 6.95 -12.65 4.35
CA GLN A 122 6.34 -11.94 3.22
C GLN A 122 7.03 -10.60 3.00
N ALA A 123 7.56 -10.38 1.79
CA ALA A 123 8.21 -9.13 1.43
C ALA A 123 7.23 -8.20 0.69
N VAL A 124 6.89 -7.07 1.30
CA VAL A 124 5.98 -6.07 0.73
C VAL A 124 6.79 -4.99 0.00
N PRO A 125 6.62 -4.81 -1.32
CA PRO A 125 7.34 -3.79 -2.09
C PRO A 125 6.75 -2.39 -1.92
N SER A 126 7.61 -1.38 -2.12
CA SER A 126 7.25 0.03 -2.26
C SER A 126 8.25 0.72 -3.18
N VAL A 127 7.79 1.57 -4.09
CA VAL A 127 8.66 2.35 -4.99
C VAL A 127 8.58 3.83 -4.67
N SER A 128 9.74 4.51 -4.69
CA SER A 128 9.86 5.95 -4.49
C SER A 128 10.67 6.59 -5.63
N PRO A 129 10.30 7.79 -6.11
CA PRO A 129 9.11 8.56 -5.75
C PRO A 129 7.82 7.85 -6.18
N GLY A 130 6.70 8.15 -5.53
CA GLY A 130 5.42 7.45 -5.75
C GLY A 130 4.98 7.46 -7.22
N LEU A 131 5.22 8.57 -7.93
CA LEU A 131 4.94 8.71 -9.36
C LEU A 131 5.69 7.67 -10.20
N ALA A 132 6.89 7.26 -9.77
CA ALA A 132 7.70 6.27 -10.47
C ALA A 132 7.18 4.83 -10.29
N ALA A 133 6.31 4.57 -9.30
CA ALA A 133 5.80 3.23 -9.02
C ALA A 133 4.97 2.65 -10.18
N ASN A 134 4.25 3.51 -10.90
CA ASN A 134 3.45 3.11 -12.06
C ASN A 134 4.31 2.68 -13.26
N TYR A 135 5.58 3.06 -13.28
CA TYR A 135 6.52 2.79 -14.36
C TYR A 135 7.54 1.70 -13.97
N PHE A 136 7.51 1.20 -12.74
CA PHE A 136 8.37 0.11 -12.31
C PHE A 136 7.61 -1.21 -12.40
N HIS A 137 7.96 -2.05 -13.38
CA HIS A 137 7.25 -3.28 -13.66
C HIS A 137 8.06 -4.48 -13.22
N LYS A 138 7.51 -5.23 -12.26
CA LYS A 138 8.02 -6.54 -11.84
C LYS A 138 7.40 -7.61 -12.73
N ILE A 139 8.22 -8.33 -13.49
CA ILE A 139 7.74 -9.33 -14.47
C ILE A 139 7.34 -10.63 -13.78
N GLU A 140 7.93 -10.96 -12.63
CA GLU A 140 7.67 -12.23 -11.96
C GLU A 140 7.50 -12.06 -10.44
N CYS A 141 6.42 -12.62 -9.87
CA CYS A 141 6.32 -12.73 -8.42
C CYS A 141 5.46 -13.91 -7.92
N PHE A 142 6.08 -15.07 -7.71
CA PHE A 142 5.58 -16.05 -6.74
C PHE A 142 6.58 -16.35 -5.61
N CYS A 143 7.86 -15.96 -5.76
CA CYS A 143 8.90 -16.17 -4.75
C CYS A 143 9.03 -15.06 -3.70
N PHE A 144 8.16 -14.04 -3.65
CA PHE A 144 8.24 -12.99 -2.60
C PHE A 144 6.92 -12.75 -1.87
N THR A 145 5.85 -13.42 -2.29
CA THR A 145 4.55 -13.30 -1.65
C THR A 145 4.56 -14.01 -0.30
N GLN A 146 5.03 -15.25 -0.25
CA GLN A 146 5.20 -16.02 0.99
C GLN A 146 6.37 -16.97 0.80
N GLN A 147 7.42 -16.81 1.60
CA GLN A 147 8.61 -17.65 1.56
C GLN A 147 8.72 -18.43 2.86
N PRO A 148 8.42 -19.73 2.87
CA PRO A 148 8.75 -20.58 4.00
C PRO A 148 10.26 -20.78 4.03
N LEU A 149 10.92 -20.41 5.12
CA LEU A 149 12.30 -20.79 5.40
C LEU A 149 12.36 -21.57 6.70
N LYS A 150 12.97 -22.75 6.64
CA LYS A 150 13.25 -23.57 7.82
C LYS A 150 14.22 -22.87 8.75
N ALA A 151 14.32 -23.38 9.97
CA ALA A 151 15.35 -22.95 10.91
C ALA A 151 16.76 -22.97 10.25
N ALA A 152 17.49 -21.86 10.37
CA ALA A 152 18.83 -21.66 9.80
C ALA A 152 18.94 -21.73 8.25
N GLU A 153 17.84 -21.89 7.52
CA GLU A 153 17.84 -21.95 6.06
C GLU A 153 18.15 -20.60 5.44
N GLU A 154 18.87 -20.62 4.31
CA GLU A 154 19.19 -19.44 3.52
C GLU A 154 18.89 -19.68 2.04
N VAL A 155 18.49 -18.61 1.35
CA VAL A 155 18.11 -18.65 -0.05
C VAL A 155 18.50 -17.33 -0.72
N GLU A 156 18.84 -17.42 -2.01
CA GLU A 156 18.99 -16.26 -2.88
C GLU A 156 17.76 -16.18 -3.78
N MET A 157 17.08 -15.04 -3.74
CA MET A 157 15.83 -14.80 -4.46
C MET A 157 16.05 -13.77 -5.56
N THR A 158 15.80 -14.15 -6.80
CA THR A 158 15.99 -13.26 -7.97
C THR A 158 14.70 -12.50 -8.30
N LEU A 159 14.86 -11.22 -8.59
CA LEU A 159 13.82 -10.32 -9.06
C LEU A 159 14.13 -9.91 -10.50
N GLN A 160 13.20 -10.19 -11.42
CA GLN A 160 13.22 -9.63 -12.77
C GLN A 160 12.31 -8.41 -12.87
N PHE A 161 12.83 -7.30 -13.40
CA PHE A 161 12.08 -6.06 -13.57
C PHE A 161 12.54 -5.28 -14.80
N TYR A 162 11.73 -4.30 -15.18
CA TYR A 162 12.13 -3.22 -16.10
C TYR A 162 11.48 -1.90 -15.66
N VAL A 163 12.02 -0.79 -16.14
CA VAL A 163 11.44 0.55 -15.97
C VAL A 163 10.81 0.96 -17.30
N ASP A 164 9.59 1.47 -17.29
CA ASP A 164 8.85 1.85 -18.49
C ASP A 164 9.51 3.04 -19.23
N LEU A 165 9.34 3.07 -20.55
CA LEU A 165 9.77 4.17 -21.43
C LEU A 165 9.00 5.47 -21.12
N GLU A 166 7.77 5.35 -20.61
CA GLU A 166 6.92 6.50 -20.27
C GLU A 166 7.31 7.17 -18.93
N LEU A 167 8.38 6.71 -18.27
CA LEU A 167 8.89 7.33 -17.06
C LEU A 167 9.18 8.83 -17.31
N PRO A 168 8.62 9.74 -16.49
CA PRO A 168 8.88 11.18 -16.61
C PRO A 168 10.37 11.52 -16.63
N ALA A 169 10.75 12.44 -17.52
CA ALA A 169 12.16 12.74 -17.79
C ALA A 169 12.91 13.38 -16.60
N ASP A 170 12.18 13.93 -15.63
CA ASP A 170 12.71 14.49 -14.38
C ASP A 170 13.07 13.40 -13.34
N ILE A 171 12.59 12.16 -13.50
CA ILE A 171 12.86 11.05 -12.58
C ILE A 171 14.09 10.27 -13.04
N ASN A 172 15.25 10.59 -12.47
CA ASN A 172 16.51 9.91 -12.76
C ASN A 172 16.89 8.83 -11.74
N THR A 173 16.17 8.75 -10.62
CA THR A 173 16.46 7.81 -9.54
C THR A 173 15.17 7.25 -8.97
N LEU A 174 15.12 5.92 -8.87
CA LEU A 174 14.07 5.17 -8.20
C LEU A 174 14.68 4.40 -7.04
N THR A 175 13.88 4.23 -5.99
CA THR A 175 14.22 3.34 -4.89
C THR A 175 13.14 2.28 -4.77
N LEU A 176 13.50 1.02 -4.96
CA LEU A 176 12.69 -0.13 -4.63
C LEU A 176 13.00 -0.54 -3.18
N SER A 177 12.03 -0.34 -2.30
CA SER A 177 12.11 -0.78 -0.92
C SER A 177 11.25 -2.02 -0.67
N TYR A 178 11.81 -3.04 -0.03
CA TYR A 178 11.03 -4.16 0.51
C TYR A 178 11.01 -4.09 2.03
N THR A 179 9.83 -4.26 2.62
CA THR A 179 9.68 -4.53 4.06
C THR A 179 9.22 -5.96 4.27
N LEU A 180 10.00 -6.73 5.03
CA LEU A 180 9.76 -8.13 5.32
C LEU A 180 8.94 -8.28 6.62
N TYR A 181 7.86 -9.03 6.56
CA TYR A 181 6.98 -9.35 7.68
C TYR A 181 6.96 -10.85 7.96
N ASP A 182 6.84 -11.22 9.24
CA ASP A 182 6.48 -12.57 9.64
C ASP A 182 4.95 -12.74 9.52
N ILE A 183 4.53 -13.75 8.77
CA ILE A 183 3.12 -14.07 8.57
C ILE A 183 2.76 -15.50 9.00
N THR A 184 3.64 -16.17 9.75
CA THR A 184 3.50 -17.59 10.15
C THR A 184 2.16 -17.87 10.83
N GLU A 185 1.72 -17.00 11.73
CA GLU A 185 0.41 -17.13 12.41
C GLU A 185 -0.79 -16.85 11.49
N LYS A 186 -0.61 -16.03 10.45
CA LYS A 186 -1.69 -15.65 9.52
C LYS A 186 -1.89 -16.65 8.38
N SER A 187 -0.89 -17.51 8.15
CA SER A 187 -0.91 -18.57 7.14
C SER A 187 -1.31 -19.95 7.69
N SER A 188 -1.65 -20.02 8.99
CA SER A 188 -2.06 -21.26 9.68
C SER A 188 -3.57 -21.50 9.62
#